data_AF-A0A7S0MPE6-F1
#
_entry.id   AF-A0A7S0MPE6-F1
#
_cell.length_a   1.000
_cell.length_b   1.000
_cell.length_c   1.000
_cell.angle_alpha   90.00
_cell.angle_beta   90.00
_cell.angle_gamma   90.00
#
_symmetry.space_group_name_H-M   'P 1'
#
loop_
_entity.id
_entity.type
_entity.pdbx_description
1 polymer ?
#
loop_
_entity_poly.entity_id
_entity_poly.type
_entity_poly.pdbx_seq_one_letter_code
_entity_poly.pdbx_strand_id
1 'polypeptide(L)'
;DGRTETETETETWRQARYLVCTMERARAVNPSAERVVVVCDAEGFTMGHYDHRTALLVLAIFRDHYPSAIKSALVFPATWALSAVLSIGRPFLNPAERGLIT
;
A
#
# COMPACT_ATOMS: atom_id res chain seq x y z
N ASP A 1 -26.17 -0.79 -14.53
CA ASP A 1 -25.25 -0.19 -13.54
C ASP A 1 -23.83 -0.67 -13.85
N GLY A 2 -23.24 -0.16 -14.93
CA GLY A 2 -21.93 -0.60 -15.44
C GLY A 2 -20.93 0.53 -15.68
N ARG A 3 -21.34 1.80 -15.48
CA ARG A 3 -20.44 2.96 -15.55
C ARG A 3 -19.58 3.08 -14.28
N THR A 4 -20.19 2.81 -13.13
CA THR A 4 -19.59 2.93 -11.79
C THR A 4 -18.45 1.92 -11.57
N GLU A 5 -18.58 0.72 -12.13
CA GLU A 5 -17.59 -0.36 -11.97
C GLU A 5 -16.34 -0.11 -12.83
N THR A 6 -16.51 0.32 -14.08
CA THR A 6 -15.39 0.66 -14.98
C THR A 6 -14.60 1.88 -14.50
N GLU A 7 -15.26 2.87 -13.91
CA GLU A 7 -14.60 4.05 -13.31
C GLU A 7 -13.77 3.64 -12.08
N THR A 8 -14.30 2.77 -11.23
CA THR A 8 -13.60 2.25 -10.04
C THR A 8 -12.38 1.40 -10.41
N GLU A 9 -12.49 0.56 -11.45
CA GLU A 9 -11.35 -0.18 -11.99
C GLU A 9 -10.28 0.74 -12.57
N THR A 10 -10.70 1.78 -13.30
CA THR A 10 -9.78 2.77 -13.86
C THR A 10 -9.02 3.51 -12.77
N GLU A 11 -9.71 3.90 -11.70
CA GLU A 11 -9.12 4.52 -10.51
C GLU A 11 -8.10 3.59 -9.84
N THR A 12 -8.49 2.35 -9.58
CA THR A 12 -7.64 1.31 -8.96
C THR A 12 -6.33 1.14 -9.75
N TRP A 13 -6.42 1.02 -11.07
CA TRP A 13 -5.25 0.89 -11.95
C TRP A 13 -4.40 2.16 -12.01
N ARG A 14 -5.02 3.34 -11.88
CA ARG A 14 -4.28 4.60 -11.80
C ARG A 14 -3.44 4.64 -10.53
N GLN A 15 -4.00 4.25 -9.38
CA GLN A 15 -3.28 4.18 -8.11
C GLN A 15 -2.12 3.17 -8.18
N ALA A 16 -2.33 2.01 -8.79
CA ALA A 16 -1.27 1.02 -8.99
C ALA A 16 -0.10 1.56 -9.82
N ARG A 17 -0.37 2.23 -10.95
CA ARG A 17 0.69 2.83 -11.78
C ARG A 17 1.43 3.95 -11.04
N TYR A 18 0.70 4.76 -10.28
CA TYR A 18 1.30 5.82 -9.47
C TYR A 18 2.25 5.25 -8.40
N LEU A 19 1.83 4.18 -7.72
CA LEU A 19 2.67 3.48 -6.74
C LEU A 19 3.98 2.98 -7.37
N VAL A 20 3.88 2.24 -8.49
CA VAL A 20 5.08 1.71 -9.19
C VAL A 20 6.00 2.85 -9.62
N CYS A 21 5.45 3.91 -10.20
CA CYS A 21 6.25 5.08 -10.60
C CYS A 21 6.97 5.72 -9.39
N THR A 22 6.29 5.83 -8.26
CA THR A 22 6.86 6.38 -7.02
C THR A 22 7.99 5.52 -6.49
N MET A 23 7.83 4.19 -6.50
CA MET A 23 8.84 3.24 -6.07
C MET A 23 10.09 3.27 -6.95
N GLU A 24 9.91 3.27 -8.27
CA GLU A 24 11.04 3.34 -9.21
C GLU A 24 11.78 4.69 -9.12
N ARG A 25 11.04 5.79 -8.90
CA ARG A 25 11.66 7.11 -8.63
C ARG A 25 12.46 7.09 -7.33
N ALA A 26 11.94 6.49 -6.27
CA ALA A 26 12.67 6.39 -5.00
C ALA A 26 13.98 5.61 -5.15
N ARG A 27 13.96 4.50 -5.90
CA ARG A 27 15.17 3.73 -6.25
C ARG A 27 16.15 4.54 -7.09
N ALA A 28 15.67 5.31 -8.06
CA ALA A 28 16.52 6.14 -8.90
C ALA A 28 17.22 7.27 -8.11
N VAL A 29 16.54 7.84 -7.12
CA VAL A 29 17.09 8.90 -6.25
C VAL A 29 18.17 8.36 -5.30
N ASN A 30 18.04 7.11 -4.84
CA ASN A 30 19.05 6.47 -4.00
C ASN A 30 19.31 5.02 -4.42
N PRO A 31 20.09 4.79 -5.48
CA PRO A 31 20.35 3.45 -6.02
C PRO A 31 21.12 2.54 -5.05
N SER A 32 21.85 3.13 -4.11
CA SER A 32 22.60 2.40 -3.08
C SER A 32 21.72 1.95 -1.90
N ALA A 33 20.47 2.42 -1.82
CA ALA A 33 19.56 1.97 -0.80
C ALA A 33 19.08 0.53 -1.10
N GLU A 34 19.44 -0.39 -0.22
CA GLU A 34 18.99 -1.78 -0.30
C GLU A 34 17.49 -1.93 0.02
N ARG A 35 16.95 -1.00 0.81
CA ARG A 35 15.56 -1.02 1.26
C ARG A 35 14.95 0.38 1.34
N VAL A 36 13.62 0.42 1.22
CA VAL A 36 12.77 1.60 1.32
C VAL A 36 11.84 1.49 2.52
N VAL A 37 11.50 2.65 3.09
CA VAL A 37 10.45 2.80 4.08
C VAL A 37 9.30 3.54 3.42
N VAL A 38 8.10 2.97 3.50
CA VAL A 38 6.88 3.59 2.97
C VAL A 38 6.22 4.35 4.11
N VAL A 39 5.89 5.63 3.89
CA VAL A 39 5.11 6.43 4.85
C VAL A 39 3.75 6.70 4.22
N CYS A 40 2.70 6.22 4.86
CA CYS A 40 1.32 6.46 4.47
C CYS A 40 0.75 7.57 5.33
N ASP A 41 0.37 8.66 4.69
CA ASP A 41 -0.43 9.70 5.33
C ASP A 41 -1.88 9.23 5.43
N ALA A 42 -2.41 9.19 6.64
CA ALA A 42 -3.77 8.79 6.95
C ALA A 42 -4.63 9.96 7.48
N GLU A 43 -4.17 11.21 7.31
CA GLU A 43 -4.97 12.37 7.66
C GLU A 43 -6.27 12.38 6.83
N GLY A 44 -7.41 12.56 7.51
CA GLY A 44 -8.73 12.50 6.86
C GLY A 44 -9.19 11.09 6.46
N PHE A 45 -8.46 10.03 6.81
CA PHE A 45 -8.89 8.67 6.52
C PHE A 45 -10.20 8.31 7.24
N THR A 46 -11.15 7.77 6.48
CA THR A 46 -12.43 7.26 6.99
C THR A 46 -12.80 5.96 6.29
N MET A 47 -13.53 5.09 6.99
CA MET A 47 -14.02 3.83 6.41
C MET A 47 -15.06 4.04 5.29
N GLY A 48 -15.72 5.21 5.24
CA GLY A 48 -16.68 5.54 4.18
C GLY A 48 -16.04 5.69 2.80
N HIS A 49 -14.74 5.96 2.73
CA HIS A 49 -13.97 6.10 1.49
C HIS A 49 -12.92 5.00 1.31
N TYR A 50 -12.95 3.95 2.15
CA TYR A 50 -11.97 2.89 2.07
C TYR A 50 -12.27 1.96 0.88
N ASP A 51 -11.36 1.92 -0.09
CA ASP A 51 -11.40 0.94 -1.17
C ASP A 51 -10.50 -0.26 -0.86
N HIS A 52 -11.14 -1.37 -0.50
CA HIS A 52 -10.48 -2.63 -0.22
C HIS A 52 -9.74 -3.20 -1.45
N ARG A 53 -10.25 -2.97 -2.68
CA ARG A 53 -9.63 -3.51 -3.91
C ARG A 53 -8.26 -2.87 -4.16
N THR A 54 -8.19 -1.54 -4.08
CA THR A 54 -6.91 -0.82 -4.17
C THR A 54 -5.94 -1.25 -3.08
N ALA A 55 -6.38 -1.40 -1.84
CA ALA A 55 -5.52 -1.84 -0.75
C ALA A 55 -4.91 -3.24 -1.00
N LEU A 56 -5.72 -4.21 -1.47
CA LEU A 56 -5.23 -5.54 -1.82
C LEU A 56 -4.27 -5.52 -3.02
N LEU A 57 -4.56 -4.70 -4.03
CA LEU A 57 -3.69 -4.57 -5.21
C LEU A 57 -2.33 -3.99 -4.82
N VAL A 58 -2.29 -2.97 -3.96
CA VAL A 58 -1.05 -2.39 -3.43
C VAL A 58 -0.24 -3.45 -2.66
N LEU A 59 -0.88 -4.22 -1.79
CA LEU A 59 -0.23 -5.32 -1.07
C LEU A 59 0.33 -6.38 -2.03
N ALA A 60 -0.42 -6.75 -3.07
CA ALA A 60 0.03 -7.69 -4.09
C ALA A 60 1.25 -7.16 -4.87
N ILE A 61 1.23 -5.89 -5.30
CA ILE A 61 2.36 -5.26 -6.00
C ILE A 61 3.61 -5.28 -5.11
N PHE A 62 3.48 -4.93 -3.84
CA PHE A 62 4.59 -4.97 -2.90
C PHE A 62 5.16 -6.37 -2.71
N ARG A 63 4.28 -7.36 -2.51
CA ARG A 63 4.68 -8.77 -2.35
C ARG A 63 5.36 -9.32 -3.60
N ASP A 64 4.78 -9.08 -4.78
CA ASP A 64 5.16 -9.77 -6.00
C ASP A 64 6.34 -9.09 -6.73
N HIS A 65 6.53 -7.77 -6.53
CA HIS A 65 7.55 -6.99 -7.25
C HIS A 65 8.57 -6.29 -6.35
N TYR A 66 8.29 -6.12 -5.05
CA TYR A 66 9.17 -5.43 -4.10
C TYR A 66 9.45 -6.21 -2.80
N PRO A 67 9.51 -7.55 -2.78
CA PRO A 67 9.48 -8.35 -1.55
C PRO A 67 10.65 -8.06 -0.59
N SER A 68 11.85 -7.83 -1.12
CA SER A 68 13.05 -7.56 -0.30
C SER A 68 13.35 -6.08 -0.12
N ALA A 69 12.64 -5.22 -0.85
CA ALA A 69 12.88 -3.79 -0.85
C ALA A 69 12.18 -3.09 0.30
N ILE A 70 11.08 -3.61 0.87
CA ILE A 70 10.32 -2.91 1.91
C ILE A 70 10.87 -3.25 3.28
N LYS A 71 11.44 -2.25 3.97
CA LYS A 71 11.94 -2.40 5.35
C LYS A 71 10.83 -2.21 6.38
N SER A 72 9.92 -1.28 6.14
CA SER A 72 8.78 -1.01 7.02
C SER A 72 7.76 -0.12 6.31
N ALA A 73 6.51 -0.19 6.76
CA ALA A 73 5.46 0.75 6.39
C ALA A 73 4.97 1.48 7.64
N LEU A 74 5.14 2.80 7.66
CA LEU A 74 4.69 3.67 8.75
C LEU A 74 3.40 4.36 8.32
N VAL A 75 2.42 4.43 9.21
CA VAL A 75 1.19 5.18 8.93
C VAL A 75 0.99 6.26 9.98
N PHE A 76 0.74 7.48 9.53
CA PHE A 76 0.58 8.64 10.38
C PHE A 76 -0.51 9.58 9.85
N PRO A 77 -1.40 10.13 10.69
CA PRO A 77 -1.61 9.79 12.08
C PRO A 77 -2.19 8.37 12.24
N ALA A 78 -1.83 7.69 13.33
CA ALA A 78 -2.41 6.38 13.64
C ALA A 78 -3.89 6.55 14.00
N THR A 79 -4.78 6.08 13.12
CA THR A 79 -6.24 6.09 13.35
C THR A 79 -6.71 4.70 13.78
N TRP A 80 -7.83 4.61 14.50
CA TRP A 80 -8.44 3.30 14.83
C TRP A 80 -8.77 2.49 13.56
N ALA A 81 -9.10 3.18 12.46
CA ALA A 81 -9.45 2.60 11.19
C ALA A 81 -8.23 1.94 10.50
N LEU A 82 -7.01 2.42 10.78
CA LEU A 82 -5.78 1.77 10.37
C LEU A 82 -5.65 0.36 10.95
N SER A 83 -5.93 0.18 12.24
CA SER A 83 -5.83 -1.15 12.88
C SER A 83 -6.75 -2.18 12.21
N ALA A 84 -7.91 -1.76 11.70
CA ALA A 84 -8.83 -2.61 10.95
C ALA A 84 -8.27 -2.99 9.58
N VAL A 85 -7.74 -2.02 8.81
CA VAL A 85 -7.11 -2.28 7.50
C VAL A 85 -5.88 -3.18 7.63
N LEU A 86 -5.02 -2.92 8.61
CA LEU A 86 -3.84 -3.74 8.87
C LEU A 86 -4.21 -5.17 9.28
N SER A 87 -5.29 -5.34 10.03
CA SER A 87 -5.80 -6.67 10.40
C SER A 87 -6.29 -7.47 9.19
N ILE A 88 -6.86 -6.79 8.18
CA ILE A 88 -7.27 -7.40 6.90
C ILE A 88 -6.04 -7.76 6.04
N GLY A 89 -4.98 -6.96 6.08
CA GLY A 89 -3.74 -7.20 5.32
C GLY A 89 -2.82 -8.26 5.92
N ARG A 90 -2.86 -8.47 7.24
CA ARG A 90 -2.00 -9.42 7.98
C ARG A 90 -1.96 -10.87 7.44
N PRO A 91 -3.08 -11.46 6.98
CA PRO A 91 -3.07 -12.79 6.36
C PRO A 91 -2.26 -12.87 5.05
N PHE A 92 -2.09 -11.75 4.36
CA PHE A 92 -1.34 -11.67 3.09
C PHE A 92 0.16 -11.44 3.28
N LEU A 93 0.61 -11.21 4.53
CA LEU A 93 2.01 -11.05 4.90
C LEU A 93 2.56 -12.38 5.39
N ASN A 94 3.75 -12.74 4.89
CA ASN A 94 4.48 -13.89 5.39
C ASN A 94 4.76 -13.71 6.90
N PRO A 95 4.93 -14.79 7.68
CA PRO A 95 5.18 -14.67 9.12
C PRO A 95 6.35 -13.73 9.49
N ALA A 96 7.38 -13.68 8.65
CA ALA A 96 8.55 -12.79 8.81
C ALA A 96 8.24 -11.31 8.53
N GLU A 97 7.18 -11.01 7.78
CA GLU A 97 6.79 -9.66 7.35
C GLU A 97 5.77 -9.01 8.31
N ARG A 98 5.14 -9.78 9.19
CA ARG A 98 4.13 -9.29 10.15
C ARG A 98 4.68 -8.29 11.17
N GLY A 99 5.99 -8.28 11.40
CA GLY A 99 6.68 -7.30 12.25
C GLY A 99 7.07 -6.00 11.53
N LEU A 100 6.86 -5.89 10.22
CA LEU A 100 7.20 -4.70 9.41
C LEU A 100 6.13 -3.60 9.49
N ILE A 101 5.00 -3.92 10.12
CA ILE A 101 3.85 -3.05 10.31
C ILE A 101 3.66 -2.85 11.81
N THR A 102 4.02 -1.65 12.29
CA THR A 102 3.87 -1.22 13.69
C THR A 102 3.04 0.03 13.77
#